data_AF-A0AAW8NJP2-F1
#
_entry.id   AF-A0AAW8NJP2-F1
#
_cell.length_a   1.000
_cell.length_b   1.000
_cell.length_c   1.000
_cell.angle_alpha   90.00
_cell.angle_beta   90.00
_cell.angle_gamma   90.00
#
_symmetry.space_group_name_H-M   'P 1'
#
loop_
_entity.id
_entity.type
_entity.pdbx_description
1 polymer ?
#
loop_
_entity_poly.entity_id
_entity_poly.type
_entity_poly.pdbx_seq_one_letter_code
_entity_poly.pdbx_strand_id
1 'polypeptide(L)'
;MSESTTEMAGVMIDPVTGEIIDQKELAERLLAQAKEQGVSLVGPGGLLNQLTRNVLETALEAELTEHLGHEHGQTPIAANMRNGT
;
A
#
# COMPACT_ATOMS: atom_id res chain seq x y z
N MET A 1 -15.00 -32.82 18.10
CA MET A 1 -14.44 -32.16 16.92
C MET A 1 -14.81 -30.68 16.99
N SER A 2 -14.13 -29.89 17.84
CA SER A 2 -14.50 -28.49 18.08
C SER A 2 -13.27 -27.67 18.48
N GLU A 3 -12.27 -27.55 17.60
CA GLU A 3 -11.11 -26.68 17.82
C GLU A 3 -10.70 -25.85 16.58
N SER A 4 -11.49 -25.84 15.49
CA SER A 4 -11.04 -25.21 14.23
C SER A 4 -11.28 -23.70 14.11
N THR A 5 -12.01 -23.06 15.04
CA THR A 5 -12.37 -21.64 14.91
C THR A 5 -11.27 -20.69 15.40
N THR A 6 -10.34 -21.16 16.23
CA THR A 6 -9.30 -20.31 16.84
C THR A 6 -8.15 -19.95 15.89
N GLU A 7 -7.87 -20.78 14.87
CA GLU A 7 -6.73 -20.55 13.96
C GLU A 7 -6.98 -19.47 12.91
N MET A 8 -8.23 -19.00 12.73
CA MET A 8 -8.53 -17.94 11.76
C MET A 8 -8.44 -16.51 12.33
N ALA A 9 -8.10 -16.33 13.62
CA ALA A 9 -8.11 -15.02 14.27
C ALA A 9 -6.93 -14.10 13.91
N GLY A 10 -5.89 -14.63 13.25
CA GLY A 10 -4.67 -13.88 12.85
C GLY A 10 -4.43 -13.78 11.35
N VAL A 11 -5.41 -14.21 10.54
CA VAL A 11 -5.33 -14.20 9.08
C VAL A 11 -6.05 -12.98 8.53
N MET A 12 -5.34 -12.11 7.80
CA MET A 12 -5.94 -11.10 6.95
C MET A 12 -6.01 -11.62 5.52
N ILE A 13 -7.12 -11.40 4.84
CA ILE A 13 -7.23 -11.68 3.40
C ILE A 13 -6.93 -10.37 2.67
N ASP A 14 -5.96 -10.39 1.77
CA ASP A 14 -5.73 -9.27 0.85
C ASP A 14 -6.99 -9.06 -0.01
N PRO A 15 -7.64 -7.89 0.05
CA PRO A 15 -8.90 -7.66 -0.67
C PRO A 15 -8.72 -7.55 -2.20
N VAL A 16 -7.50 -7.39 -2.69
CA VAL A 16 -7.17 -7.22 -4.11
C VAL A 16 -6.69 -8.54 -4.72
N THR A 17 -5.83 -9.28 -4.01
CA THR A 17 -5.22 -10.52 -4.51
C THR A 17 -5.91 -11.78 -4.00
N GLY A 18 -6.68 -11.70 -2.91
CA GLY A 18 -7.30 -12.84 -2.24
C GLY A 18 -6.30 -13.71 -1.46
N GLU A 19 -5.05 -13.26 -1.30
CA GLU A 19 -4.03 -14.01 -0.57
C GLU A 19 -4.29 -14.00 0.94
N ILE A 20 -4.00 -15.14 1.58
CA ILE A 20 -4.01 -15.28 3.03
C ILE A 20 -2.69 -14.72 3.57
N ILE A 21 -2.77 -13.66 4.36
CA ILE A 21 -1.66 -13.01 5.02
C ILE A 21 -1.70 -13.38 6.50
N ASP A 22 -0.63 -14.00 7.00
CA ASP A 22 -0.40 -14.09 8.44
C ASP A 22 -0.03 -12.69 8.97
N GLN A 23 -0.92 -12.12 9.79
CA GLN A 23 -0.76 -10.75 10.29
C GLN A 23 0.51 -10.59 11.15
N LYS A 24 0.89 -11.63 11.89
CA LYS A 24 2.05 -11.60 12.76
C LYS A 24 3.33 -11.61 11.94
N GLU A 25 3.40 -12.48 10.94
CA GLU A 25 4.55 -12.53 10.02
C GLU A 25 4.73 -11.19 9.30
N LEU A 26 3.64 -10.58 8.82
CA LEU A 26 3.69 -9.25 8.21
C LEU A 26 4.23 -8.19 9.18
N ALA A 27 3.75 -8.18 10.43
CA ALA A 27 4.21 -7.24 11.43
C ALA A 27 5.72 -7.41 11.74
N GLU A 28 6.21 -8.65 11.82
CA GLU A 28 7.63 -8.94 12.03
C GLU A 28 8.50 -8.46 10.87
N ARG A 29 8.05 -8.68 9.62
CA ARG A 29 8.74 -8.18 8.41
C ARG A 29 8.82 -6.65 8.38
N LEU A 30 7.72 -5.95 8.66
CA LEU A 30 7.68 -4.49 8.71
C LEU A 30 8.59 -3.93 9.82
N LEU A 31 8.63 -4.58 10.98
CA LEU A 31 9.53 -4.20 12.06
C LEU A 31 11.00 -4.39 11.68
N ALA A 32 11.33 -5.51 11.01
CA ALA A 32 12.69 -5.77 10.53
C ALA A 32 13.13 -4.73 9.51
N GLN A 33 12.27 -4.40 8.55
CA GLN A 33 12.52 -3.36 7.54
C GLN A 33 12.74 -1.98 8.18
N ALA A 34 11.92 -1.59 9.15
CA ALA A 34 12.08 -0.31 9.85
C ALA A 34 13.46 -0.23 10.55
N LYS A 35 13.90 -1.33 11.19
CA LYS A 35 15.22 -1.43 11.83
C LYS A 35 16.37 -1.34 10.82
N GLU A 36 16.27 -2.04 9.70
CA GLU A 36 17.28 -2.03 8.64
C GLU A 36 17.47 -0.61 8.05
N GLN A 37 16.35 0.09 7.84
CA GLN A 37 16.36 1.46 7.32
C GLN A 37 16.71 2.51 8.39
N GLY A 38 16.82 2.11 9.67
CA GLY A 38 17.09 3.03 10.77
C GLY A 38 15.96 4.02 11.05
N VAL A 39 14.72 3.70 10.65
CA VAL A 39 13.53 4.54 10.83
C VAL A 39 12.62 3.97 11.91
N SER A 40 11.78 4.83 12.49
CA SER A 40 10.71 4.36 13.37
C SER A 40 9.67 3.57 12.57
N LEU A 41 9.08 2.52 13.16
CA LEU A 41 7.97 1.82 12.53
C LEU A 41 6.72 2.74 12.42
N VAL A 42 6.49 3.56 13.45
CA VAL A 42 5.32 4.45 13.60
C VAL A 42 5.72 5.91 13.82
N GLY A 43 4.77 6.82 13.64
CA GLY A 43 4.96 8.25 13.87
C GLY A 43 5.41 9.02 12.62
N PRO A 44 5.60 10.35 12.73
CA PRO A 44 6.01 11.20 11.61
C PRO A 44 7.33 10.72 11.01
N GLY A 45 7.35 10.48 9.70
CA GLY A 45 8.52 9.95 9.00
C GLY A 45 8.82 8.48 9.27
N GLY A 46 7.94 7.76 9.97
CA GLY A 46 8.07 6.32 10.18
C GLY A 46 7.65 5.49 8.97
N LEU A 47 8.04 4.22 8.94
CA LEU A 47 7.82 3.31 7.81
C LEU A 47 6.33 3.16 7.46
N LEU A 48 5.45 2.98 8.45
CA LEU A 48 4.01 2.85 8.17
C LEU A 48 3.41 4.13 7.61
N ASN A 49 3.91 5.30 8.04
CA ASN A 49 3.45 6.58 7.51
C ASN A 49 3.85 6.76 6.04
N GLN A 50 5.08 6.37 5.70
CA GLN A 50 5.56 6.36 4.31
C GLN A 50 4.79 5.36 3.45
N LEU A 51 4.51 4.16 3.98
CA LEU A 51 3.69 3.16 3.28
C LEU A 51 2.29 3.70 2.96
N THR A 52 1.60 4.31 3.94
CA THR A 52 0.30 4.92 3.71
C THR A 52 0.36 6.03 2.66
N ARG A 53 1.41 6.88 2.70
CA ARG A 53 1.63 7.91 1.69
C ARG A 53 1.74 7.31 0.30
N ASN A 54 2.59 6.30 0.13
CA ASN A 54 2.80 5.65 -1.16
C ASN A 54 1.52 5.02 -1.70
N VAL A 55 0.71 4.36 -0.85
CA VAL A 55 -0.57 3.78 -1.27
C VAL A 55 -1.52 4.86 -1.79
N LEU A 56 -1.62 5.99 -1.08
CA LEU A 56 -2.49 7.09 -1.49
C LEU A 56 -2.02 7.75 -2.80
N GLU A 57 -0.71 7.94 -2.96
CA GLU A 57 -0.13 8.50 -4.17
C GLU A 57 -0.33 7.58 -5.37
N THR A 58 -0.06 6.28 -5.24
CA THR A 58 -0.30 5.30 -6.30
C THR A 58 -1.78 5.25 -6.70
N ALA A 59 -2.69 5.29 -5.73
CA ALA A 59 -4.13 5.30 -6.02
C ALA A 59 -4.54 6.57 -6.78
N LEU A 60 -4.04 7.73 -6.35
CA LEU A 60 -4.32 9.01 -7.01
C LEU A 60 -3.71 9.08 -8.42
N GLU A 61 -2.49 8.57 -8.62
CA GLU A 61 -1.85 8.50 -9.93
C GLU A 61 -2.67 7.64 -10.91
N ALA A 62 -3.16 6.49 -10.45
CA ALA A 62 -4.02 5.63 -11.23
C ALA A 62 -5.34 6.34 -11.61
N GLU A 63 -5.98 7.01 -10.65
CA GLU A 63 -7.21 7.78 -10.89
C GLU A 63 -6.98 8.93 -11.89
N LEU A 64 -5.84 9.64 -11.81
CA LEU A 64 -5.48 10.67 -12.77
C LEU A 64 -5.20 10.12 -14.16
N THR A 65 -4.61 8.91 -14.28
CA THR A 65 -4.43 8.24 -15.57
C THR A 65 -5.78 7.92 -16.17
N GLU A 66 -6.68 7.34 -15.38
CA GLU A 66 -8.04 7.01 -15.83
C GLU A 66 -8.80 8.26 -16.28
N HIS A 67 -8.74 9.35 -15.50
CA HIS A 67 -9.46 10.58 -15.78
C HIS A 67 -8.93 11.33 -17.01
N LEU A 68 -7.61 11.41 -17.18
CA LEU A 68 -6.98 12.13 -18.30
C LEU A 68 -6.83 11.27 -19.56
N GLY A 69 -6.95 9.95 -19.43
CA GLY A 69 -6.78 8.98 -20.50
C GLY A 69 -5.33 8.76 -20.91
N HIS A 70 -4.36 9.31 -20.16
CA HIS A 70 -2.94 9.12 -20.44
C HIS A 70 -2.07 9.19 -19.18
N GLU A 71 -0.92 8.53 -19.26
CA GLU A 71 0.12 8.54 -18.23
C GLU A 71 0.85 9.88 -18.15
N HIS A 72 1.57 10.10 -17.04
CA HIS A 72 2.42 11.28 -16.90
C HIS A 72 3.49 11.33 -18.01
N GLY A 73 3.71 12.52 -18.57
CA GLY A 73 4.68 12.75 -19.65
C GLY A 73 4.26 12.22 -21.04
N GLN A 74 3.08 11.60 -21.16
CA GLN A 74 2.53 11.19 -22.46
C GLN A 74 1.77 12.33 -23.15
N THR A 75 1.56 12.18 -24.46
CA THR A 75 0.82 13.16 -25.24
C THR A 75 -0.64 13.19 -24.80
N PRO A 76 -1.21 14.37 -24.49
CA PRO A 76 -2.60 14.47 -24.06
C PRO A 76 -3.57 14.04 -25.14
N ILE A 77 -4.59 13.29 -24.73
CA ILE A 77 -5.74 12.96 -25.59
C ILE A 77 -6.78 14.09 -25.54
N ALA A 78 -6.81 14.86 -24.46
CA ALA A 78 -7.73 15.97 -24.22
C ALA A 78 -6.97 17.28 -23.91
N ALA A 79 -7.71 18.39 -23.72
CA ALA A 79 -7.11 19.71 -23.47
C ALA A 79 -6.40 19.85 -22.10
N ASN A 80 -6.67 18.93 -21.16
CA ASN A 80 -6.10 18.98 -19.81
C ASN A 80 -4.76 18.23 -19.75
N MET A 81 -3.80 18.81 -19.03
CA MET A 81 -2.45 18.30 -18.84
C MET A 81 -2.11 18.18 -17.36
N ARG A 82 -1.28 17.19 -17.00
CA ARG A 82 -0.71 17.08 -15.65
C ARG A 82 0.28 18.22 -15.41
N ASN A 83 0.18 18.88 -14.26
CA ASN A 83 1.02 20.02 -13.88
C ASN A 83 1.86 19.80 -12.60
N GLY A 84 1.83 18.59 -12.05
CA GLY A 84 2.66 18.17 -10.92
C GLY A 84 3.96 17.49 -11.36
N THR A 85 4.85 17.21 -10.40
CA THR A 85 6.13 16.50 -10.58
C THR A 85 6.11 15.15 -9.91
#